data_AF-A0A1M3MF61-F1
#
_entry.id   AF-A0A1M3MF61-F1
#
_cell.length_a   1.000
_cell.length_b   1.000
_cell.length_c   1.000
_cell.angle_alpha   90.00
_cell.angle_beta   90.00
_cell.angle_gamma   90.00
#
_symmetry.space_group_name_H-M   'P 1'
#
loop_
_entity.id
_entity.type
_entity.pdbx_description
1 polymer ?
#
loop_
_entity_poly.entity_id
_entity_poly.type
_entity_poly.pdbx_seq_one_letter_code
_entity_poly.pdbx_strand_id
1 'polypeptide(L)'
;MEAKTKYSLNDSGKRIPFEVPENYFEDFAVRIGTMTTGKQVPVKRMIKPWIYMAAMFTGLLLMGNVLLNVHKSRVNQQNEAYEVYLMSQLDESVYYDYYLSTVATADEPSHTDAVN
;
A
#
# COMPACT_ATOMS: atom_id res chain seq x y z
N MET A 1 45.24 -84.38 2.44
CA MET A 1 45.40 -83.23 3.34
C MET A 1 45.61 -82.01 2.44
N GLU A 2 44.61 -81.14 2.36
CA GLU A 2 44.62 -79.98 1.45
C GLU A 2 45.45 -78.85 2.08
N ALA A 3 46.38 -78.26 1.32
CA ALA A 3 47.28 -77.23 1.83
C ALA A 3 46.58 -75.87 1.92
N LYS A 4 46.44 -75.34 3.15
CA LYS A 4 45.80 -74.05 3.40
C LYS A 4 46.72 -72.90 2.98
N THR A 5 46.38 -72.20 1.90
CA THR A 5 47.11 -71.02 1.42
C THR A 5 47.03 -69.88 2.43
N LYS A 6 48.20 -69.36 2.83
CA LYS A 6 48.35 -68.30 3.82
C LYS A 6 48.35 -66.94 3.09
N TYR A 7 47.21 -66.26 3.07
CA TYR A 7 47.10 -64.91 2.49
C TYR A 7 47.80 -63.88 3.41
N SER A 8 48.68 -63.05 2.84
CA SER A 8 49.44 -62.01 3.56
C SER A 8 48.80 -60.64 3.35
N LEU A 9 48.44 -59.95 4.43
CA LEU A 9 47.87 -58.59 4.41
C LEU A 9 48.84 -57.53 3.88
N ASN A 10 50.13 -57.85 3.78
CA ASN A 10 51.14 -56.94 3.25
C ASN A 10 51.01 -56.71 1.73
N ASP A 11 50.31 -57.60 1.02
CA ASP A 11 50.02 -57.43 -0.42
C ASP A 11 48.78 -56.59 -0.69
N SER A 12 47.94 -56.35 0.32
CA SER A 12 46.62 -55.73 0.18
C SER A 12 46.54 -54.26 0.63
N GLY A 13 47.65 -53.52 0.73
CA GLY A 13 47.61 -52.22 1.43
C GLY A 13 48.49 -51.06 0.92
N LYS A 14 49.31 -51.23 -0.12
CA LYS A 14 50.24 -50.15 -0.55
C LYS A 14 49.73 -49.26 -1.69
N ARG A 15 48.53 -49.53 -2.21
CA ARG A 15 47.91 -48.71 -3.24
C ARG A 15 47.04 -47.69 -2.52
N ILE A 16 47.29 -46.39 -2.72
CA ILE A 16 46.45 -45.33 -2.18
C ILE A 16 45.05 -45.54 -2.78
N PRO A 17 44.05 -45.97 -1.99
CA PRO A 17 42.77 -46.45 -2.55
C PRO A 17 41.85 -45.29 -2.95
N PHE A 18 42.22 -44.06 -2.61
CA PHE A 18 41.47 -42.85 -2.90
C PHE A 18 42.44 -41.81 -3.44
N GLU A 19 42.52 -41.72 -4.75
CA GLU A 19 43.16 -40.60 -5.44
C GLU A 19 42.04 -39.70 -5.97
N VAL A 20 42.17 -38.42 -5.65
CA VAL A 20 41.18 -37.42 -6.02
C VAL A 20 41.61 -36.81 -7.36
N PRO A 21 40.70 -36.56 -8.31
CA PRO A 21 41.07 -35.87 -9.55
C PRO A 21 41.74 -34.53 -9.26
N GLU A 22 42.64 -34.09 -10.15
CA GLU A 22 43.23 -32.76 -10.04
C GLU A 22 42.14 -31.68 -10.00
N ASN A 23 42.33 -30.69 -9.12
CA ASN A 23 41.43 -29.56 -8.90
C ASN A 23 40.02 -29.91 -8.36
N TYR A 24 39.81 -31.11 -7.80
CA TYR A 24 38.52 -31.49 -7.21
C TYR A 24 38.05 -30.53 -6.11
N PHE A 25 38.96 -30.11 -5.23
CA PHE A 25 38.64 -29.25 -4.09
C PHE A 25 38.36 -27.81 -4.52
N GLU A 26 39.09 -27.30 -5.51
CA GLU A 26 38.84 -25.99 -6.14
C GLU A 26 37.45 -25.96 -6.77
N ASP A 27 37.12 -26.94 -7.60
CA ASP A 27 35.81 -27.04 -8.24
C ASP A 27 34.68 -27.23 -7.21
N PHE A 28 34.94 -28.01 -6.15
CA PHE A 28 34.02 -28.19 -5.05
C PHE A 28 33.77 -26.88 -4.29
N ALA A 29 34.83 -26.12 -3.98
CA ALA A 29 34.72 -24.83 -3.30
C ALA A 29 33.96 -23.80 -4.15
N VAL A 30 34.20 -23.76 -5.46
CA VAL A 30 33.46 -22.90 -6.40
C VAL A 30 31.98 -23.29 -6.42
N ARG A 31 31.66 -24.59 -6.55
CA ARG A 31 30.26 -25.07 -6.52
C ARG A 31 29.56 -24.71 -5.23
N ILE A 32 30.20 -24.94 -4.07
CA ILE A 32 29.62 -24.56 -2.77
C ILE A 32 29.41 -23.05 -2.69
N GLY A 33 30.38 -22.22 -3.11
CA GLY A 33 30.26 -20.77 -3.14
C GLY A 33 29.09 -20.28 -3.99
N THR A 34 28.84 -20.92 -5.14
CA THR A 34 27.68 -20.58 -6.00
C THR A 34 26.33 -21.01 -5.41
N MET A 35 26.30 -22.05 -4.58
CA MET A 35 25.08 -22.53 -3.93
C MET A 35 24.76 -21.77 -2.63
N THR A 36 25.79 -21.33 -1.90
CA THR A 36 25.64 -20.59 -0.63
C THR A 36 25.46 -19.09 -0.83
N THR A 37 25.92 -18.54 -1.97
CA THR A 37 25.54 -17.20 -2.41
C THR A 37 24.05 -17.20 -2.73
N GLY A 38 23.24 -16.87 -1.73
CA GLY A 38 21.78 -16.86 -1.83
C GLY A 38 21.34 -16.15 -3.10
N LYS A 39 20.57 -16.86 -3.95
CA LYS A 39 20.00 -16.30 -5.18
C LYS A 39 19.35 -14.96 -4.83
N GLN A 40 19.90 -13.86 -5.35
CA GLN A 40 19.35 -12.53 -5.14
C GLN A 40 17.91 -12.57 -5.64
N VAL A 41 16.96 -12.56 -4.71
CA VAL A 41 15.55 -12.52 -5.07
C VAL A 41 15.36 -11.19 -5.79
N PRO A 42 14.92 -11.19 -7.07
CA PRO A 42 14.82 -9.94 -7.79
C PRO A 42 13.82 -9.05 -7.04
N VAL A 43 14.26 -7.86 -6.64
CA VAL A 43 13.47 -6.89 -5.85
C VAL A 43 12.09 -6.66 -6.48
N LYS A 44 12.02 -6.72 -7.82
CA LYS A 44 10.78 -6.68 -8.61
C LYS A 44 9.72 -7.71 -8.17
N ARG A 45 10.10 -8.87 -7.65
CA ARG A 45 9.18 -9.93 -7.21
C ARG A 45 8.56 -9.61 -5.83
N MET A 46 9.24 -8.82 -5.01
CA MET A 46 8.74 -8.39 -3.69
C MET A 46 7.79 -7.19 -3.79
N ILE A 47 7.95 -6.34 -4.80
CA ILE A 47 7.14 -5.13 -4.98
C ILE A 47 5.79 -5.43 -5.68
N LYS A 48 5.70 -6.51 -6.47
CA LYS A 48 4.45 -6.94 -7.15
C LYS A 48 3.22 -7.01 -6.24
N PRO A 49 3.24 -7.70 -5.08
CA PRO A 49 2.07 -7.73 -4.21
C PRO A 49 1.73 -6.35 -3.60
N TRP A 50 2.74 -5.53 -3.31
CA TRP A 50 2.54 -4.17 -2.79
C TRP A 50 1.84 -3.25 -3.79
N ILE A 51 2.19 -3.35 -5.07
CA ILE A 51 1.51 -2.60 -6.14
C ILE A 51 0.05 -3.03 -6.26
N TYR A 52 -0.26 -4.33 -6.11
CA TYR A 52 -1.63 -4.80 -6.14
C TYR A 52 -2.46 -4.24 -4.97
N MET A 53 -1.89 -4.21 -3.76
CA MET A 53 -2.54 -3.60 -2.59
C MET A 53 -2.77 -2.10 -2.78
N ALA A 54 -1.79 -1.38 -3.33
CA ALA A 54 -1.92 0.04 -3.64
C ALA A 54 -3.02 0.29 -4.70
N ALA A 55 -3.10 -0.54 -5.74
CA ALA A 55 -4.13 -0.43 -6.78
C ALA A 55 -5.54 -0.64 -6.22
N MET A 56 -5.73 -1.62 -5.34
CA MET A 56 -7.01 -1.86 -4.67
C MET A 56 -7.43 -0.69 -3.78
N PHE A 57 -6.49 -0.16 -2.99
CA PHE A 57 -6.78 0.94 -2.07
C PHE A 57 -7.10 2.24 -2.82
N THR A 58 -6.33 2.56 -3.87
CA THR A 58 -6.58 3.72 -4.72
C THR A 58 -7.91 3.60 -5.48
N GLY A 59 -8.28 2.41 -5.96
CA GLY A 59 -9.58 2.15 -6.56
C GLY A 59 -10.75 2.42 -5.61
N LEU A 60 -10.65 1.96 -4.37
CA LEU A 60 -11.64 2.23 -3.31
C LEU A 60 -11.76 3.73 -2.99
N LEU A 61 -10.63 4.44 -2.86
CA LEU A 61 -10.63 5.87 -2.58
C LEU A 61 -11.24 6.69 -3.73
N LEU A 62 -10.90 6.36 -4.98
CA LEU A 62 -11.47 7.01 -6.15
C LEU A 62 -12.99 6.78 -6.23
N MET A 63 -13.42 5.53 -6.06
CA MET A 63 -14.85 5.20 -6.05
C MET A 63 -15.60 5.93 -4.93
N GLY A 64 -15.03 5.95 -3.72
CA GLY A 64 -15.58 6.69 -2.58
C GLY A 64 -15.68 8.19 -2.84
N ASN A 65 -14.66 8.79 -3.45
CA ASN A 65 -14.65 10.22 -3.79
C ASN A 65 -15.78 10.56 -4.78
N VAL A 66 -15.95 9.75 -5.83
CA VAL A 66 -17.02 9.94 -6.81
C VAL A 66 -18.40 9.83 -6.15
N LEU A 67 -18.63 8.81 -5.32
CA LEU A 67 -19.92 8.63 -4.63
C LEU A 67 -20.23 9.78 -3.67
N LEU A 68 -19.24 10.24 -2.90
CA LEU A 68 -19.42 11.39 -2.01
C LEU A 68 -19.68 12.68 -2.79
N ASN A 69 -19.00 12.88 -3.92
CA ASN A 69 -19.21 14.06 -4.75
C ASN A 69 -20.63 14.05 -5.36
N VAL A 70 -21.08 12.92 -5.91
CA VAL A 70 -22.45 12.76 -6.42
C VAL A 70 -23.49 12.98 -5.32
N HIS A 71 -23.26 12.44 -4.11
CA HIS A 71 -24.17 12.66 -2.99
C HIS A 71 -24.24 14.14 -2.58
N LYS A 72 -23.09 14.80 -2.46
CA LYS A 72 -23.01 16.24 -2.17
C LYS A 72 -23.70 17.07 -3.25
N SER A 73 -23.44 16.79 -4.53
CA SER A 73 -24.11 17.48 -5.65
C SER A 73 -25.63 17.30 -5.60
N ARG A 74 -26.11 16.09 -5.27
CA ARG A 74 -27.55 15.81 -5.17
C ARG A 74 -28.20 16.54 -4.00
N VAL A 75 -27.55 16.56 -2.83
CA VAL A 75 -28.05 17.29 -1.66
C VAL A 75 -28.05 18.80 -1.92
N ASN A 76 -26.98 19.34 -2.51
CA ASN A 76 -26.91 20.76 -2.87
C ASN A 76 -28.03 21.15 -3.84
N GLN A 77 -28.28 20.34 -4.88
CA GLN A 77 -29.40 20.59 -5.81
C GLN A 77 -30.77 20.54 -5.12
N GLN A 78 -30.96 19.65 -4.14
CA GLN A 78 -32.20 19.61 -3.36
C GLN A 78 -32.35 20.83 -2.45
N ASN A 79 -31.26 21.29 -1.83
CA ASN A 79 -31.26 22.50 -1.02
C ASN A 79 -31.57 23.74 -1.87
N GLU A 80 -30.90 23.89 -3.03
CA GLU A 80 -31.17 24.99 -3.97
C GLU A 80 -32.64 24.97 -4.44
N ALA A 81 -33.18 23.79 -4.77
CA ALA A 81 -34.60 23.66 -5.15
C ALA A 81 -35.56 24.02 -3.99
N TYR A 82 -35.20 23.67 -2.76
CA TYR A 82 -35.99 23.99 -1.57
C TYR A 82 -35.97 25.50 -1.25
N GLU A 83 -34.81 26.14 -1.37
CA GLU A 83 -34.67 27.59 -1.20
C GLU A 83 -35.51 28.36 -2.24
N VAL A 84 -35.47 27.93 -3.50
CA VAL A 84 -36.31 28.53 -4.56
C VAL A 84 -37.81 28.35 -4.26
N TYR A 85 -38.21 27.18 -3.75
CA TYR A 85 -39.60 26.92 -3.37
C TYR A 85 -40.07 27.80 -2.20
N LEU A 86 -39.23 27.97 -1.17
CA LEU A 86 -39.50 28.89 -0.06
C LEU A 86 -39.62 30.33 -0.53
N MET A 87 -38.68 30.79 -1.36
CA MET A 87 -38.67 32.12 -1.95
C MET A 87 -39.94 32.41 -2.76
N SER A 88 -40.45 31.42 -3.50
CA SER A 88 -41.68 31.58 -4.30
C SER A 88 -42.97 31.73 -3.47
N GLN A 89 -42.94 31.32 -2.20
CA GLN A 89 -44.10 31.42 -1.30
C GLN A 89 -44.07 32.66 -0.41
N LEU A 90 -42.90 33.28 -0.24
CA LEU A 90 -42.76 34.50 0.55
C LEU A 90 -43.26 35.70 -0.25
N ASP A 91 -43.98 36.59 0.42
CA ASP A 91 -44.40 37.85 -0.18
C ASP A 91 -43.19 38.79 -0.35
N GLU A 92 -43.19 39.57 -1.43
CA GLU A 92 -42.07 40.44 -1.83
C GLU A 92 -41.73 41.47 -0.73
N SER A 93 -42.74 41.92 0.03
CA SER A 93 -42.56 42.85 1.14
C SER A 93 -41.69 42.29 2.28
N VAL A 94 -41.89 41.01 2.62
CA VAL A 94 -41.15 40.31 3.67
C VAL A 94 -39.71 40.05 3.23
N TYR A 95 -39.50 39.78 1.94
CA TYR A 95 -38.17 39.63 1.36
C TYR A 95 -37.35 40.91 1.51
N TYR A 96 -37.89 42.07 1.13
CA TYR A 96 -37.18 43.35 1.29
C TYR A 96 -36.89 43.70 2.76
N ASP A 97 -37.81 43.42 3.68
CA ASP A 97 -37.60 43.68 5.11
C ASP A 97 -36.47 42.82 5.70
N TYR A 98 -36.35 41.55 5.28
CA TYR A 98 -35.23 40.70 5.66
C TYR A 98 -33.88 41.27 5.18
N TYR A 99 -33.76 41.68 3.92
CA TYR A 99 -32.52 42.28 3.43
C TYR A 99 -32.21 43.61 4.12
N LEU A 100 -33.21 44.47 4.34
CA LEU A 100 -33.02 45.72 5.05
C LEU A 100 -32.59 45.50 6.50
N SER A 101 -33.15 44.51 7.20
CA SER A 101 -32.75 44.18 8.56
C SER A 101 -31.32 43.63 8.66
N THR A 102 -30.88 42.81 7.70
CA THR A 102 -29.49 42.31 7.65
C THR A 102 -28.47 43.40 7.35
N VAL A 103 -28.82 44.36 6.48
CA VAL A 103 -27.96 45.52 6.20
C VAL A 103 -27.96 46.50 7.37
N ALA A 104 -29.11 46.75 8.00
CA ALA A 104 -29.22 47.61 9.17
C ALA A 104 -28.46 47.05 10.38
N THR A 105 -28.41 45.72 10.55
CA THR A 105 -27.59 45.07 11.59
C THR A 105 -26.11 44.98 11.24
N ALA A 106 -25.73 45.10 9.96
CA ALA A 106 -24.34 45.17 9.53
C ALA A 106 -23.70 46.56 9.73
N ASP A 107 -24.51 47.62 9.73
CA ASP A 107 -24.07 49.02 9.93
C ASP A 107 -24.15 49.49 11.39
N GLU A 108 -24.62 48.67 12.33
CA GLU A 108 -24.51 48.94 13.77
C GLU A 108 -23.09 48.60 14.26
N PRO A 109 -22.24 49.59 14.61
CA PRO A 109 -21.01 49.29 15.33
C PRO A 109 -21.40 48.70 16.68
N SER A 110 -20.92 47.49 16.97
CA SER A 110 -21.05 46.85 18.27
C SER A 110 -20.59 47.80 19.38
N HIS A 111 -21.52 48.50 20.02
CA HIS A 111 -21.24 49.25 21.23
C HIS A 111 -21.24 48.25 22.39
N THR A 112 -20.13 47.52 22.51
CA THR A 112 -19.68 47.09 23.82
C THR A 112 -19.41 48.35 24.62
N ASP A 113 -20.22 48.63 25.64
CA ASP A 113 -19.74 48.79 27.02
C ASP A 113 -20.82 49.28 28.00
N ALA A 114 -20.72 48.70 29.20
CA ALA A 114 -21.10 49.26 30.50
C ALA A 114 -22.59 49.39 30.86
N VAL A 115 -23.11 48.39 31.61
CA VAL A 115 -23.85 48.68 32.86
C VAL A 115 -23.39 47.70 33.95
N ASN A 116 -23.03 48.32 35.07
CA ASN A 116 -22.50 47.83 36.35
C ASN A 116 -23.28 46.66 36.98
#